data_AF-A0A0Q8EF21-F1
#
_entry.id   AF-A0A0Q8EF21-F1
#
_cell.length_a   1.000
_cell.length_b   1.000
_cell.length_c   1.000
_cell.angle_alpha   90.00
_cell.angle_beta   90.00
_cell.angle_gamma   90.00
#
_symmetry.space_group_name_H-M   'P 1'
#
loop_
_entity.id
_entity.type
_entity.pdbx_description
1 polymer ?
#
loop_
_entity_poly.entity_id
_entity_poly.type
_entity_poly.pdbx_seq_one_letter_code
_entity_poly.pdbx_strand_id
1 'polypeptide(L)'
;MGKSLITKLIGVGVAIVIAVVASFIFSKGSEKVAEAKAPKVGECITVTGTVNAKTKDKDCGDSDATFKVTGNKGDCDPNEDTLSISVGKADSGNVAELCLGLNAAKGDCFRLTATDSSKVECAANKGDAEVALISSIGKSGTACANGGQPLDYKKRDTLLCLVPNA
;
A
#
# COMPACT_ATOMS: atom_id res chain seq x y z
N MET A 1 12.93 -34.95 -44.69
CA MET A 1 12.63 -33.53 -44.40
C MET A 1 11.14 -33.30 -44.64
N GLY A 2 10.44 -32.66 -43.71
CA GLY A 2 9.02 -32.29 -43.88
C GLY A 2 8.15 -32.48 -42.62
N LYS A 3 8.32 -31.61 -41.62
CA LYS A 3 7.33 -31.40 -40.54
C LYS A 3 6.54 -30.13 -40.90
N SER A 4 5.22 -30.21 -41.06
CA SER A 4 4.35 -29.05 -41.34
C SER A 4 3.07 -29.15 -40.50
N LEU A 5 3.00 -28.44 -39.37
CA LEU A 5 2.39 -27.10 -39.20
C LEU A 5 0.84 -27.03 -39.06
N ILE A 6 0.11 -28.15 -39.06
CA ILE A 6 -1.37 -28.10 -39.06
C ILE A 6 -2.00 -28.02 -37.65
N THR A 7 -1.27 -28.25 -36.56
CA THR A 7 -1.86 -28.32 -35.20
C THR A 7 -2.07 -26.95 -34.51
N LYS A 8 -1.79 -25.81 -35.17
CA LYS A 8 -1.82 -24.48 -34.51
C LYS A 8 -3.06 -23.61 -34.72
N LEU A 9 -4.06 -24.04 -35.49
CA LEU A 9 -5.15 -23.14 -35.90
C LEU A 9 -6.48 -23.26 -35.12
N ILE A 10 -6.64 -24.20 -34.18
CA ILE A 10 -7.91 -24.34 -33.43
C ILE A 10 -7.87 -23.61 -32.06
N GLY A 11 -6.68 -23.26 -31.54
CA GLY A 11 -6.54 -22.62 -30.22
C GLY A 11 -6.62 -21.09 -30.20
N VAL A 12 -6.62 -20.43 -31.36
CA VAL A 12 -6.43 -18.95 -31.44
C VAL A 12 -7.75 -18.18 -31.41
N GLY A 13 -8.88 -18.77 -31.84
CA GLY A 13 -10.17 -18.08 -31.87
C GLY A 13 -10.77 -17.80 -30.49
N VAL A 14 -10.66 -18.75 -29.55
CA VAL A 14 -11.25 -18.62 -28.20
C VAL A 14 -10.44 -17.67 -27.30
N ALA A 15 -9.11 -17.66 -27.44
CA ALA A 15 -8.24 -16.78 -26.67
C ALA A 15 -8.48 -15.29 -27.02
N ILE A 16 -8.78 -14.98 -28.28
CA ILE A 16 -9.04 -13.61 -28.72
C ILE A 16 -10.37 -13.11 -28.17
N VAL A 17 -11.42 -13.94 -28.11
CA VAL A 17 -12.72 -13.52 -27.55
C VAL A 17 -12.63 -13.28 -26.04
N ILE A 18 -11.90 -14.11 -25.30
CA ILE A 18 -11.66 -13.88 -23.85
C ILE A 18 -10.82 -12.62 -23.64
N ALA A 19 -9.78 -12.40 -24.44
CA ALA A 19 -8.96 -11.19 -24.36
C ALA A 19 -9.76 -9.91 -24.67
N VAL A 20 -10.65 -9.94 -25.65
CA VAL A 20 -11.49 -8.79 -26.01
C VAL A 20 -12.55 -8.53 -24.95
N VAL A 21 -13.19 -9.54 -24.36
CA VAL A 21 -14.18 -9.35 -23.28
C VAL A 21 -13.50 -8.92 -21.96
N ALA A 22 -12.33 -9.49 -21.63
CA ALA A 22 -11.53 -9.04 -20.49
C ALA A 22 -11.04 -7.59 -20.65
N SER A 23 -10.68 -7.20 -21.89
CA SER A 23 -10.30 -5.82 -22.20
C SER A 23 -11.49 -4.86 -22.12
N PHE A 24 -12.66 -5.25 -22.64
CA PHE A 24 -13.85 -4.40 -22.63
C PHE A 24 -14.42 -4.17 -21.22
N ILE A 25 -14.29 -5.14 -20.30
CA ILE A 25 -14.68 -4.96 -18.89
C ILE A 25 -13.66 -4.11 -18.12
N PHE A 26 -12.37 -4.16 -18.48
CA PHE A 26 -11.34 -3.28 -17.89
C PHE A 26 -11.37 -1.84 -18.42
N SER A 27 -11.91 -1.58 -19.61
CA SER A 27 -11.75 -0.29 -20.29
C SER A 27 -12.62 0.87 -19.80
N LYS A 28 -13.62 0.69 -18.92
CA LYS A 28 -14.44 1.84 -18.48
C LYS A 28 -14.09 2.45 -17.11
N GLY A 29 -13.20 1.82 -16.34
CA GLY A 29 -12.70 2.37 -15.07
C GLY A 29 -11.20 2.73 -15.08
N SER A 30 -10.43 2.19 -16.03
CA SER A 30 -8.96 2.26 -16.02
C SER A 30 -8.38 3.58 -16.55
N GLU A 31 -9.13 4.33 -17.37
CA GLU A 31 -8.63 5.58 -17.97
C GLU A 31 -8.45 6.71 -16.94
N LYS A 32 -9.32 6.80 -15.93
CA LYS A 32 -9.23 7.85 -14.90
C LYS A 32 -8.14 7.60 -13.85
N VAL A 33 -7.77 6.34 -13.63
CA VAL A 33 -6.73 5.93 -12.68
C VAL A 33 -5.33 6.07 -13.28
N ALA A 34 -5.19 5.81 -14.59
CA ALA A 34 -3.94 6.01 -15.33
C ALA A 34 -3.57 7.50 -15.44
N GLU A 35 -4.54 8.40 -15.63
CA GLU A 35 -4.32 9.85 -15.61
C GLU A 35 -3.88 10.38 -14.22
N ALA A 36 -4.27 9.70 -13.14
CA ALA A 36 -3.97 10.13 -11.78
C ALA A 36 -2.57 9.73 -11.27
N LYS A 37 -1.85 8.86 -11.99
CA LYS A 37 -0.60 8.22 -11.51
C LYS A 37 -0.73 7.69 -10.08
N ALA A 38 -1.86 7.07 -9.76
CA ALA A 38 -2.10 6.54 -8.43
C ALA A 38 -1.14 5.36 -8.15
N PRO A 39 -0.46 5.33 -6.99
CA PRO A 39 0.39 4.22 -6.60
C PRO A 39 -0.38 2.89 -6.55
N LYS A 40 0.27 1.81 -6.94
CA LYS A 40 -0.27 0.44 -6.95
C LYS A 40 -0.09 -0.22 -5.59
N VAL A 41 -0.91 -1.23 -5.34
CA VAL A 41 -0.73 -2.11 -4.17
C VAL A 41 0.66 -2.73 -4.19
N GLY A 42 1.36 -2.61 -3.07
CA GLY A 42 2.75 -3.04 -2.87
C GLY A 42 3.77 -1.92 -3.05
N GLU A 43 3.42 -0.78 -3.62
CA GLU A 43 4.35 0.36 -3.74
C GLU A 43 4.48 1.09 -2.40
N CYS A 44 5.69 1.54 -2.11
CA CYS A 44 5.98 2.34 -0.93
C CYS A 44 6.02 3.82 -1.29
N ILE A 45 5.44 4.62 -0.41
CA ILE A 45 5.24 6.04 -0.64
C ILE A 45 5.57 6.85 0.60
N THR A 46 5.97 8.08 0.37
CA THR A 46 5.86 9.14 1.37
C THR A 46 4.63 9.97 1.02
N VAL A 47 3.78 10.23 2.00
CA VAL A 47 2.66 11.17 1.86
C VAL A 47 3.13 12.53 2.33
N THR A 48 2.95 13.56 1.50
CA THR A 48 3.24 14.95 1.88
C THR A 48 2.01 15.83 1.69
N GLY A 49 1.61 16.52 2.76
CA GLY A 49 0.43 17.41 2.81
C GLY A 49 -0.87 16.70 3.19
N THR A 50 -1.84 17.47 3.71
CA THR A 50 -3.16 16.99 4.16
C THR A 50 -4.27 17.18 3.12
N VAL A 51 -4.11 18.15 2.22
CA VAL A 51 -5.07 18.48 1.16
C VAL A 51 -4.39 18.30 -0.20
N ASN A 52 -4.93 17.43 -1.07
CA ASN A 52 -4.25 16.99 -2.29
C ASN A 52 -2.89 16.35 -2.01
N ALA A 53 -2.86 15.46 -1.02
CA ALA A 53 -1.70 14.69 -0.60
C ALA A 53 -0.91 14.19 -1.83
N LYS A 54 0.32 14.68 -1.97
CA LYS A 54 1.22 14.23 -3.04
C LYS A 54 1.92 12.99 -2.54
N THR A 55 1.70 11.88 -3.25
CA THR A 55 2.47 10.67 -3.07
C THR A 55 3.73 10.77 -3.93
N LYS A 56 4.87 10.43 -3.33
CA LYS A 56 6.07 10.13 -4.09
C LYS A 56 6.35 8.65 -3.95
N ASP A 57 6.42 7.96 -5.08
CA ASP A 57 6.90 6.58 -5.11
C ASP A 57 8.35 6.57 -4.60
N LYS A 58 8.60 5.69 -3.64
CA LYS A 58 9.90 5.47 -3.02
C LYS A 58 10.22 3.99 -3.07
N ASP A 59 11.51 3.67 -3.07
CA ASP A 59 11.93 2.31 -2.77
C ASP A 59 11.49 1.96 -1.34
N CYS A 60 10.96 0.76 -1.11
CA CYS A 60 10.50 0.35 0.22
C CYS A 60 11.64 0.28 1.25
N GLY A 61 12.89 0.18 0.82
CA GLY A 61 14.07 0.27 1.68
C GLY A 61 14.52 1.69 1.99
N ASP A 62 13.93 2.71 1.36
CA ASP A 62 14.27 4.12 1.59
C ASP A 62 13.83 4.56 2.99
N SER A 63 14.66 5.36 3.67
CA SER A 63 14.37 5.83 5.03
C SER A 63 13.14 6.71 5.12
N ASP A 64 12.78 7.38 4.02
CA ASP A 64 11.63 8.29 3.97
C ASP A 64 10.33 7.58 3.54
N ALA A 65 10.39 6.30 3.16
CA ALA A 65 9.23 5.52 2.74
C ALA A 65 8.39 5.10 3.95
N THR A 66 7.52 6.00 4.40
CA THR A 66 6.69 5.80 5.60
C THR A 66 5.59 4.75 5.39
N PHE A 67 4.95 4.74 4.24
CA PHE A 67 3.76 3.93 3.99
C PHE A 67 3.97 2.95 2.84
N LYS A 68 3.24 1.84 2.88
CA LYS A 68 3.07 0.90 1.78
C LYS A 68 1.59 0.85 1.42
N VAL A 69 1.29 0.91 0.13
CA VAL A 69 -0.08 0.72 -0.34
C VAL A 69 -0.46 -0.74 -0.18
N THR A 70 -1.46 -1.01 0.65
CA THR A 70 -1.93 -2.35 0.99
C THR A 70 -3.25 -2.71 0.29
N GLY A 71 -3.98 -1.70 -0.21
CA GLY A 71 -5.23 -1.86 -0.95
C GLY A 71 -5.55 -0.64 -1.82
N ASN A 72 -6.44 -0.82 -2.80
CA ASN A 72 -6.82 0.24 -3.74
C ASN A 72 -8.32 0.26 -4.09
N LYS A 73 -9.16 -0.30 -3.20
CA LYS A 73 -10.61 -0.45 -3.39
C LYS A 73 -11.44 0.10 -2.22
N GLY A 74 -10.84 0.94 -1.38
CA GLY A 74 -11.50 1.54 -0.21
C GLY A 74 -11.89 0.59 0.92
N ASP A 75 -11.62 -0.72 0.79
CA ASP A 75 -11.83 -1.68 1.87
C ASP A 75 -10.63 -1.71 2.83
N CYS A 76 -10.37 -0.58 3.48
CA CYS A 76 -9.22 -0.42 4.39
C CYS A 76 -9.50 -1.05 5.76
N ASP A 77 -8.43 -1.47 6.44
CA ASP A 77 -8.48 -1.88 7.84
C ASP A 77 -8.57 -0.65 8.75
N PRO A 78 -9.17 -0.72 9.96
CA PRO A 78 -9.22 0.43 10.89
C PRO A 78 -7.87 1.04 11.24
N ASN A 79 -6.79 0.27 11.12
CA ASN A 79 -5.42 0.71 11.39
C ASN A 79 -4.68 1.20 10.14
N GLU A 80 -5.31 1.20 8.96
CA GLU A 80 -4.76 1.73 7.72
C GLU A 80 -5.22 3.17 7.50
N ASP A 81 -4.31 4.01 6.99
CA ASP A 81 -4.69 5.33 6.53
C ASP A 81 -5.37 5.23 5.17
N THR A 82 -6.43 6.01 4.98
CA THR A 82 -7.17 6.07 3.72
C THR A 82 -6.73 7.29 2.93
N LEU A 83 -6.17 7.08 1.74
CA LEU A 83 -5.75 8.13 0.84
C LEU A 83 -6.65 8.17 -0.40
N SER A 84 -7.44 9.24 -0.51
CA SER A 84 -8.22 9.54 -1.71
C SER A 84 -7.35 10.24 -2.76
N ILE A 85 -7.28 9.67 -3.95
CA ILE A 85 -6.63 10.28 -5.13
C ILE A 85 -7.72 10.88 -6.02
N SER A 86 -7.55 12.15 -6.40
CA SER A 86 -8.44 12.86 -7.33
C SER A 86 -7.63 13.32 -8.54
N VAL A 87 -8.17 13.19 -9.76
CA VAL A 87 -7.58 13.85 -10.95
C VAL A 87 -7.96 15.32 -10.94
N GLY A 88 -6.97 16.17 -11.22
CA GLY A 88 -7.02 17.63 -11.08
C GLY A 88 -8.34 18.28 -11.50
N LYS A 89 -9.08 18.71 -10.47
CA LYS A 89 -10.11 19.76 -10.34
C LYS A 89 -11.06 19.30 -9.23
N ALA A 90 -11.43 20.20 -8.33
CA ALA A 90 -12.20 19.91 -7.10
C ALA A 90 -13.53 19.15 -7.35
N ASP A 91 -14.06 19.22 -8.56
CA ASP A 91 -15.34 18.61 -8.96
C ASP A 91 -15.20 17.28 -9.74
N SER A 92 -14.00 16.72 -9.88
CA SER A 92 -13.78 15.53 -10.74
C SER A 92 -14.11 14.19 -10.06
N GLY A 93 -14.45 14.21 -8.76
CA GLY A 93 -14.65 13.03 -7.94
C GLY A 93 -13.33 12.31 -7.58
N ASN A 94 -13.38 11.52 -6.51
CA ASN A 94 -12.27 10.63 -6.15
C ASN A 94 -12.17 9.52 -7.20
N VAL A 95 -10.98 9.31 -7.74
CA VAL A 95 -10.74 8.31 -8.79
C VAL A 95 -10.07 7.05 -8.28
N ALA A 96 -9.45 7.11 -7.11
CA ALA A 96 -9.00 5.94 -6.38
C ALA A 96 -9.01 6.20 -4.87
N GLU A 97 -9.23 5.15 -4.10
CA GLU A 97 -9.07 5.16 -2.65
C GLU A 97 -8.07 4.08 -2.26
N LEU A 98 -6.93 4.52 -1.75
CA LEU A 98 -5.80 3.68 -1.37
C LEU A 98 -5.81 3.45 0.13
N CYS A 99 -5.51 2.22 0.53
CA CYS A 99 -5.26 1.86 1.91
C CYS A 99 -3.76 1.85 2.13
N LEU A 100 -3.31 2.53 3.17
CA LEU A 100 -1.91 2.70 3.50
C LEU A 100 -1.64 2.02 4.84
N GLY A 101 -0.76 1.01 4.83
CA GLY A 101 -0.15 0.47 6.05
C GLY A 101 1.22 1.09 6.27
N LEU A 102 1.74 1.04 7.50
CA LEU A 102 3.13 1.43 7.74
C LEU A 102 4.07 0.53 6.95
N ASN A 103 5.05 1.12 6.25
CA ASN A 103 6.15 0.40 5.64
C ASN A 103 7.21 0.06 6.70
N ALA A 104 6.83 -0.83 7.60
CA ALA A 104 7.60 -1.21 8.76
C ALA A 104 8.42 -2.49 8.53
N ALA A 105 9.66 -2.46 8.99
CA ALA A 105 10.50 -3.61 9.26
C ALA A 105 10.80 -3.70 10.77
N LYS A 106 11.18 -4.89 11.25
CA LYS A 106 11.66 -5.05 12.62
C LYS A 106 12.88 -4.15 12.84
N GLY A 107 12.86 -3.35 13.89
CA GLY A 107 13.91 -2.40 14.24
C GLY A 107 13.67 -0.98 13.72
N ASP A 108 12.64 -0.74 12.91
CA ASP A 108 12.29 0.61 12.48
C ASP A 108 11.63 1.40 13.61
N CYS A 109 11.82 2.72 13.60
CA CYS A 109 11.11 3.63 14.48
C CYS A 109 10.14 4.52 13.70
N PHE A 110 8.96 4.70 14.27
CA PHE A 110 7.93 5.57 13.73
C PHE A 110 7.51 6.58 14.79
N ARG A 111 7.44 7.84 14.39
CA ARG A 111 6.70 8.85 15.14
C ARG A 111 5.23 8.68 14.78
N LEU A 112 4.40 8.37 15.77
CA LEU A 112 2.97 8.10 15.59
C LEU A 112 2.20 9.11 16.43
N THR A 113 1.56 10.07 15.76
CA THR A 113 0.70 11.07 16.39
C THR A 113 -0.73 10.88 15.92
N ALA A 114 -1.67 11.62 16.52
CA ALA A 114 -3.08 11.56 16.12
C ALA A 114 -3.33 12.03 14.67
N THR A 115 -2.40 12.81 14.09
CA THR A 115 -2.59 13.47 12.79
C THR A 115 -1.50 13.16 11.77
N ASP A 116 -0.42 12.51 12.18
CA ASP A 116 0.74 12.26 11.35
C ASP A 116 1.47 11.00 11.79
N SER A 117 1.95 10.24 10.81
CA SER A 117 2.84 9.10 11.00
C SER A 117 4.05 9.29 10.11
N SER A 118 5.25 9.14 10.67
CA SER A 118 6.50 9.26 9.92
C SER A 118 7.53 8.26 10.39
N LYS A 119 8.30 7.71 9.44
CA LYS A 119 9.48 6.89 9.75
C LYS A 119 10.62 7.81 10.19
N VAL A 120 11.29 7.48 11.29
CA VAL A 120 12.35 8.29 11.90
C VAL A 120 13.55 7.45 12.28
N GLU A 121 14.71 8.09 12.40
CA GLU A 121 15.91 7.43 12.91
C GLU A 121 15.76 7.13 14.42
N CYS A 122 15.85 5.85 14.79
CA CYS A 122 15.68 5.42 16.18
C CYS A 122 16.67 6.07 17.15
N ALA A 123 17.96 6.16 16.77
CA ALA A 123 19.00 6.65 17.66
C ALA A 123 18.84 8.14 17.97
N ALA A 124 18.48 8.95 16.98
CA ALA A 124 18.25 10.38 17.13
C ALA A 124 16.98 10.71 17.94
N ASN A 125 16.01 9.79 17.98
CA ASN A 125 14.71 9.98 18.65
C ASN A 125 14.53 9.08 19.88
N LYS A 126 15.64 8.63 20.49
CA LYS A 126 15.61 7.77 21.66
C LYS A 126 15.00 8.48 22.87
N GLY A 127 14.08 7.82 23.57
CA GLY A 127 13.35 8.33 24.72
C GLY A 127 12.17 9.25 24.38
N ASP A 128 11.92 9.52 23.10
CA ASP A 128 10.74 10.27 22.68
C ASP A 128 9.47 9.42 22.83
N ALA A 129 8.49 9.93 23.59
CA ALA A 129 7.26 9.21 23.90
C ALA A 129 6.33 9.01 22.69
N GLU A 130 6.48 9.83 21.64
CA GLU A 130 5.71 9.70 20.40
C GLU A 130 6.36 8.73 19.41
N VAL A 131 7.57 8.25 19.71
CA VAL A 131 8.34 7.37 18.83
C VAL A 131 8.29 5.94 19.34
N ALA A 132 7.72 5.07 18.52
CA ALA A 132 7.61 3.65 18.77
C ALA A 132 8.60 2.87 17.90
N LEU A 133 9.24 1.87 18.51
CA LEU A 133 10.08 0.88 17.85
C LEU A 133 9.25 -0.32 17.44
N ILE A 134 9.45 -0.81 16.21
CA ILE A 134 8.88 -2.06 15.73
C ILE A 134 9.69 -3.23 16.29
N SER A 135 9.22 -3.80 17.40
CA SER A 135 9.88 -4.91 18.07
C SER A 135 9.80 -6.23 17.29
N SER A 136 8.68 -6.45 16.59
CA SER A 136 8.44 -7.64 15.77
C SER A 136 7.30 -7.41 14.78
N ILE A 137 7.27 -8.28 13.77
CA ILE A 137 6.23 -8.36 12.75
C ILE A 137 5.73 -9.81 12.76
N GLY A 138 4.41 -9.99 12.83
CA GLY A 138 3.76 -11.29 12.92
C GLY A 138 2.50 -11.36 12.06
N LYS A 139 1.73 -12.42 12.30
CA LYS A 139 0.41 -12.59 11.68
C LYS A 139 -0.67 -11.89 12.47
N SER A 140 -1.74 -11.51 11.78
CA SER A 140 -2.89 -10.89 12.43
C SER A 140 -3.51 -11.81 13.48
N GLY A 141 -4.13 -11.22 14.51
CA GLY A 141 -4.80 -11.95 15.60
C GLY A 141 -3.84 -12.68 16.56
N THR A 142 -2.52 -12.55 16.36
CA THR A 142 -1.53 -13.00 17.35
C THR A 142 -1.30 -11.94 18.41
N ALA A 143 -0.73 -12.33 19.56
CA ALA A 143 -0.40 -11.39 20.63
C ALA A 143 1.03 -10.86 20.46
N CYS A 144 1.23 -9.59 20.77
CA CYS A 144 2.58 -9.04 20.91
C CYS A 144 3.25 -9.58 22.18
N ALA A 145 4.48 -10.05 22.04
CA ALA A 145 5.29 -10.45 23.18
C ALA A 145 5.73 -9.23 24.01
N ASN A 146 6.11 -9.46 25.26
CA ASN A 146 6.78 -8.49 26.13
C ASN A 146 6.01 -7.16 26.33
N GLY A 147 4.68 -7.19 26.29
CA GLY A 147 3.86 -6.00 26.53
C GLY A 147 3.88 -4.97 25.39
N GLY A 148 4.29 -5.37 24.19
CA GLY A 148 4.19 -4.52 23.01
C GLY A 148 2.74 -4.18 22.67
N GLN A 149 2.51 -2.94 22.24
CA GLN A 149 1.23 -2.46 21.74
C GLN A 149 0.99 -3.07 20.34
N PRO A 150 -0.11 -3.81 20.13
CA PRO A 150 -0.44 -4.40 18.84
C PRO A 150 -1.02 -3.35 17.88
N LEU A 151 -0.48 -3.29 16.67
CA LEU A 151 -1.06 -2.61 15.52
C LEU A 151 -1.41 -3.67 14.47
N ASP A 152 -2.67 -4.10 14.48
CA ASP A 152 -3.14 -5.30 13.77
C ASP A 152 -3.85 -4.92 12.46
N TYR A 153 -3.26 -5.30 11.32
CA TYR A 153 -3.84 -5.14 9.99
C TYR A 153 -4.53 -6.44 9.57
N LYS A 154 -5.76 -6.64 10.07
CA LYS A 154 -6.50 -7.90 9.92
C LYS A 154 -6.71 -8.30 8.48
N LYS A 155 -7.09 -7.35 7.63
CA LYS A 155 -7.29 -7.60 6.19
C LYS A 155 -6.00 -7.95 5.43
N ARG A 156 -4.84 -7.70 6.03
CA ARG A 156 -3.51 -7.96 5.45
C ARG A 156 -2.78 -9.12 6.10
N ASP A 157 -3.42 -9.83 7.03
CA ASP A 157 -2.82 -10.89 7.86
C ASP A 157 -1.47 -10.47 8.48
N THR A 158 -1.36 -9.20 8.91
CA THR A 158 -0.11 -8.62 9.42
C THR A 158 -0.33 -7.97 10.78
N LEU A 159 0.55 -8.24 11.73
CA LEU A 159 0.61 -7.58 13.03
C LEU A 159 1.96 -6.87 13.19
N LEU A 160 1.96 -5.60 13.56
CA LEU A 160 3.15 -4.88 14.00
C LEU A 160 3.11 -4.74 15.53
N CYS A 161 4.21 -5.08 16.20
CA CYS A 161 4.32 -4.94 17.64
C CYS A 161 5.19 -3.76 18.01
N LEU A 162 4.55 -2.71 18.51
CA LEU A 162 5.15 -1.44 18.87
C LEU A 162 5.60 -1.47 20.34
N VAL A 163 6.80 -1.00 20.61
CA VAL A 163 7.31 -0.77 21.98
C VAL A 163 7.87 0.64 22.08
N PRO A 164 7.97 1.23 23.29
CA PRO A 164 8.65 2.52 23.46
C PRO A 164 10.08 2.47 22.91
N ASN A 165 10.50 3.51 22.20
CA ASN A 165 11.89 3.66 21.74
C ASN A 165 12.80 4.12 22.90
N ALA A 166 13.04 3.24 23.87
CA ALA A 166 13.78 3.52 25.10
C ALA A 166 15.31 3.39 24.98
#